data_AF-A0A942YFE9-F1
#
_entry.id   AF-A0A942YFE9-F1
#
_cell.length_a   1.000
_cell.length_b   1.000
_cell.length_c   1.000
_cell.angle_alpha   90.00
_cell.angle_beta   90.00
_cell.angle_gamma   90.00
#
_symmetry.space_group_name_H-M   'P 1'
#
loop_
_entity.id
_entity.type
_entity.pdbx_description
1 polymer ?
#
loop_
_entity_poly.entity_id
_entity_poly.type
_entity_poly.pdbx_seq_one_letter_code
_entity_poly.pdbx_strand_id
1 'polypeptide(L)'
;MKIVYTTLLGATLVFGIAACSNDPSVDNHPKEQVVPTESSKNANTPDDKSIDNSGNKSVGNVANDQNAAEKMKELNFTNFDLEVQYDNDLDFDFEYEQRSDNGEYKAEMKDRINDRELKGMEAFSLIYTQLKDLDINTNTPKEDVIQNILQRLNLSDNYKSFDLEYILKDGSKIEIKDNK
;
A
#
# COMPACT_ATOMS: atom_id res chain seq x y z
N MET A 1 -3.35 -26.62 21.55
CA MET A 1 -1.93 -27.00 21.73
C MET A 1 -1.13 -25.70 21.77
N LYS A 2 -0.58 -25.33 22.93
CA LYS A 2 0.15 -24.05 23.11
C LYS A 2 1.63 -24.32 22.87
N ILE A 3 2.20 -23.69 21.85
CA ILE A 3 3.64 -23.76 21.59
C ILE A 3 4.25 -22.46 22.14
N VAL A 4 5.09 -22.63 23.16
CA VAL A 4 5.82 -21.58 23.84
C VAL A 4 7.25 -21.65 23.30
N TYR A 5 7.75 -20.56 22.72
CA TYR A 5 9.15 -20.46 22.32
C TYR A 5 9.90 -19.53 23.27
N THR A 6 10.72 -20.15 24.12
CA THR A 6 11.73 -19.49 24.94
C THR A 6 13.10 -19.88 24.40
N THR A 7 13.90 -18.91 23.93
CA THR A 7 15.38 -18.89 23.95
C THR A 7 15.81 -17.45 23.61
N LEU A 8 16.56 -16.68 24.40
CA LEU A 8 17.85 -16.81 25.09
C LEU A 8 18.99 -16.10 24.32
N LEU A 9 19.30 -14.89 24.79
CA LEU A 9 20.63 -14.34 25.13
C LEU A 9 21.74 -14.10 24.07
N GLY A 10 22.24 -12.86 24.05
CA GLY A 10 23.63 -12.48 23.72
C GLY A 10 23.87 -12.03 22.27
N ALA A 11 24.72 -11.05 21.94
CA ALA A 11 25.68 -10.26 22.71
C ALA A 11 25.99 -8.96 21.93
N THR A 12 26.31 -7.89 22.66
CA THR A 12 26.80 -6.61 22.13
C THR A 12 28.19 -6.72 21.53
N LEU A 13 28.45 -6.03 20.40
CA LEU A 13 29.79 -5.62 20.00
C LEU A 13 29.78 -4.13 19.59
N VAL A 14 30.57 -3.33 20.30
CA VAL A 14 30.86 -1.92 20.02
C VAL A 14 32.26 -1.85 19.39
N PHE A 15 32.37 -1.21 18.23
CA PHE A 15 33.61 -0.66 17.65
C PHE A 15 33.17 0.45 16.69
N GLY A 16 33.71 1.65 16.62
CA GLY A 16 34.83 2.33 17.27
C GLY A 16 34.97 3.66 16.49
N ILE A 17 35.08 4.80 17.17
CA ILE A 17 35.28 6.10 16.52
C ILE A 17 36.75 6.27 16.16
N ALA A 18 37.03 6.63 14.90
CA ALA A 18 38.31 7.18 14.49
C ALA A 18 38.08 8.59 13.98
N ALA A 19 38.69 9.54 14.69
CA ALA A 19 38.77 10.95 14.39
C ALA A 19 40.09 11.27 13.66
N CYS A 20 40.21 12.53 13.23
CA CYS A 20 41.40 13.26 12.76
C CYS A 20 41.62 13.16 11.22
N SER A 21 41.83 14.24 10.45
CA SER A 21 42.32 15.57 10.79
C SER A 21 41.90 16.63 9.74
N ASN A 22 41.56 17.83 10.21
CA ASN A 22 41.72 19.08 9.47
C ASN A 22 43.00 19.76 9.97
N ASP A 23 43.85 20.29 9.08
CA ASP A 23 44.72 21.46 9.36
C ASP A 23 45.32 22.03 8.03
N PRO A 24 45.76 23.32 7.95
CA PRO A 24 45.49 24.18 6.80
C PRO A 24 46.75 24.88 6.26
N SER A 25 46.54 25.72 5.23
CA SER A 25 47.24 26.99 4.94
C SER A 25 48.72 27.06 4.50
N VAL A 26 48.89 27.62 3.27
CA VAL A 26 49.75 28.79 2.89
C VAL A 26 51.28 28.49 2.77
N ASP A 27 52.04 28.81 1.70
CA ASP A 27 52.19 30.11 1.01
C ASP A 27 53.06 30.05 -0.29
N ASN A 28 53.03 31.16 -1.03
CA ASN A 28 54.06 31.78 -1.89
C ASN A 28 53.97 31.69 -3.44
N HIS A 29 53.32 32.73 -3.99
CA HIS A 29 53.53 33.44 -5.28
C HIS A 29 55.01 33.81 -5.57
N PRO A 30 55.45 34.29 -6.78
CA PRO A 30 54.75 35.21 -7.74
C PRO A 30 55.03 34.90 -9.26
N LYS A 31 54.50 35.55 -10.32
CA LYS A 31 54.15 36.95 -10.64
C LYS A 31 53.12 37.04 -11.81
N GLU A 32 52.34 38.13 -11.78
CA GLU A 32 51.81 38.99 -12.87
C GLU A 32 51.35 38.40 -14.22
N GLN A 33 50.08 38.65 -14.61
CA GLN A 33 49.69 39.77 -15.48
C GLN A 33 48.16 39.85 -15.72
N VAL A 34 47.60 41.04 -15.42
CA VAL A 34 46.42 41.77 -15.99
C VAL A 34 45.06 41.11 -16.29
N VAL A 35 44.03 41.80 -15.78
CA VAL A 35 42.53 41.68 -15.86
C VAL A 35 42.03 42.87 -16.74
N PRO A 36 40.89 42.86 -17.52
CA PRO A 36 39.47 42.84 -17.05
C PRO A 36 38.44 42.09 -17.95
N THR A 37 37.32 41.47 -17.50
CA THR A 37 36.11 41.83 -16.69
C THR A 37 34.85 42.02 -17.56
N GLU A 38 33.93 41.05 -17.43
CA GLU A 38 32.45 41.04 -17.38
C GLU A 38 31.54 41.59 -18.50
N SER A 39 30.52 40.77 -18.86
CA SER A 39 29.08 41.10 -18.67
C SER A 39 28.10 39.95 -19.02
N SER A 40 27.29 39.57 -18.02
CA SER A 40 25.82 39.34 -18.10
C SER A 40 25.17 38.05 -18.67
N LYS A 41 24.51 37.32 -17.74
CA LYS A 41 23.12 36.76 -17.73
C LYS A 41 22.70 35.53 -18.58
N ASN A 42 22.24 34.52 -17.82
CA ASN A 42 20.91 33.84 -17.87
C ASN A 42 20.73 32.47 -18.55
N ALA A 43 20.00 31.59 -17.83
CA ALA A 43 19.06 30.53 -18.24
C ALA A 43 19.46 29.02 -18.26
N ASN A 44 18.98 28.32 -17.20
CA ASN A 44 18.12 27.12 -17.15
C ASN A 44 18.51 25.71 -17.67
N THR A 45 18.50 24.77 -16.70
CA THR A 45 17.98 23.37 -16.65
C THR A 45 18.66 22.23 -17.44
N PRO A 46 18.50 20.94 -17.05
CA PRO A 46 17.91 20.37 -15.81
C PRO A 46 18.81 19.33 -15.08
N ASP A 47 18.72 19.32 -13.74
CA ASP A 47 19.36 18.34 -12.85
C ASP A 47 18.71 16.95 -12.92
N ASP A 48 19.59 15.96 -13.01
CA ASP A 48 19.30 14.52 -13.01
C ASP A 48 18.98 14.03 -11.59
N LYS A 49 17.86 13.30 -11.45
CA LYS A 49 17.39 12.71 -10.20
C LYS A 49 18.16 11.42 -9.93
N SER A 50 18.93 11.40 -8.85
CA SER A 50 19.28 10.13 -8.18
C SER A 50 18.44 10.00 -6.91
N ILE A 51 17.49 9.06 -6.91
CA ILE A 51 16.75 8.62 -5.73
C ILE A 51 17.46 7.39 -5.20
N ASP A 52 18.13 7.53 -4.05
CA ASP A 52 18.50 6.41 -3.20
C ASP A 52 17.26 5.99 -2.40
N ASN A 53 16.84 4.74 -2.54
CA ASN A 53 15.85 4.13 -1.65
C ASN A 53 16.36 2.78 -1.17
N SER A 54 17.16 2.83 -0.11
CA SER A 54 17.50 1.69 0.74
C SER A 54 16.24 1.12 1.39
N GLY A 55 15.79 -0.02 0.84
CA GLY A 55 14.53 -0.65 1.16
C GLY A 55 14.54 -1.40 2.49
N ASN A 56 13.65 -0.99 3.39
CA ASN A 56 13.07 -1.88 4.38
C ASN A 56 11.58 -2.04 4.04
N LYS A 57 11.26 -2.97 3.14
CA LYS A 57 9.87 -3.29 2.76
C LYS A 57 9.24 -4.11 3.88
N SER A 58 8.51 -3.44 4.77
CA SER A 58 7.44 -4.09 5.51
C SER A 58 6.33 -4.46 4.53
N VAL A 59 5.96 -5.74 4.50
CA VAL A 59 4.92 -6.28 3.63
C VAL A 59 3.57 -5.67 4.04
N GLY A 60 2.89 -4.98 3.11
CA GLY A 60 1.50 -4.55 3.25
C GLY A 60 1.25 -3.10 3.65
N ASN A 61 2.26 -2.32 4.03
CA ASN A 61 2.10 -0.89 4.32
C ASN A 61 2.64 -0.05 3.16
N VAL A 62 1.76 0.66 2.47
CA VAL A 62 2.17 1.67 1.48
C VAL A 62 2.25 3.02 2.17
N ALA A 63 3.42 3.65 2.16
CA ALA A 63 3.61 4.99 2.67
C ALA A 63 2.96 6.04 1.75
N ASN A 64 2.00 6.78 2.30
CA ASN A 64 1.58 8.14 1.97
C ASN A 64 1.79 8.62 0.51
N ASP A 65 1.03 8.06 -0.43
CA ASP A 65 0.73 8.72 -1.69
C ASP A 65 -0.49 9.64 -1.46
N GLN A 66 -0.29 10.95 -1.58
CA GLN A 66 -1.36 11.94 -1.39
C GLN A 66 -2.57 11.66 -2.30
N ASN A 67 -2.38 11.05 -3.47
CA ASN A 67 -3.47 10.66 -4.37
C ASN A 67 -4.29 9.49 -3.81
N ALA A 68 -3.63 8.52 -3.17
CA ALA A 68 -4.28 7.37 -2.57
C ALA A 68 -5.14 7.77 -1.37
N ALA A 69 -4.65 8.68 -0.53
CA ALA A 69 -5.39 9.19 0.62
C ALA A 69 -6.70 9.90 0.21
N GLU A 70 -6.69 10.71 -0.85
CA GLU A 70 -7.91 11.33 -1.37
C GLU A 70 -8.89 10.28 -1.92
N LYS A 71 -8.41 9.29 -2.68
CA LYS A 71 -9.26 8.19 -3.17
C LYS A 71 -9.88 7.35 -2.04
N MET A 72 -9.18 7.16 -0.93
CA MET A 72 -9.74 6.47 0.25
C MET A 72 -10.88 7.27 0.88
N LYS A 73 -10.80 8.60 0.87
CA LYS A 73 -11.89 9.46 1.37
C LYS A 73 -13.16 9.33 0.52
N GLU A 74 -13.03 8.99 -0.75
CA GLU A 74 -14.16 8.78 -1.67
C GLU A 74 -14.90 7.46 -1.46
N LEU A 75 -14.25 6.42 -0.91
CA LEU A 75 -14.92 5.15 -0.59
C LEU A 75 -16.02 5.37 0.47
N ASN A 76 -17.13 4.66 0.42
CA ASN A 76 -18.19 4.72 1.43
C ASN A 76 -18.00 3.70 2.58
N PHE A 77 -16.90 2.97 2.58
CA PHE A 77 -16.57 1.92 3.55
C PHE A 77 -15.16 2.08 4.14
N THR A 78 -14.95 1.44 5.29
CA THR A 78 -13.66 1.32 5.98
C THR A 78 -13.13 -0.11 5.98
N ASN A 79 -14.00 -1.11 5.79
CA ASN A 79 -13.62 -2.51 5.65
C ASN A 79 -14.40 -3.17 4.51
N PHE A 80 -13.71 -3.94 3.68
CA PHE A 80 -14.30 -4.85 2.69
C PHE A 80 -13.46 -6.11 2.69
N ASP A 81 -14.01 -7.20 3.18
CA ASP A 81 -13.36 -8.51 3.24
C ASP A 81 -14.30 -9.53 2.60
N LEU A 82 -13.89 -10.06 1.46
CA LEU A 82 -14.66 -11.00 0.64
C LEU A 82 -13.86 -12.28 0.43
N GLU A 83 -14.48 -13.42 0.66
CA GLU A 83 -13.99 -14.74 0.29
C GLU A 83 -15.05 -15.48 -0.52
N VAL A 84 -14.72 -15.84 -1.76
CA VAL A 84 -15.59 -16.64 -2.65
C VAL A 84 -14.89 -17.93 -3.02
N GLN A 85 -15.41 -19.06 -2.56
CA GLN A 85 -14.84 -20.38 -2.82
C GLN A 85 -15.60 -21.09 -3.94
N TYR A 86 -14.87 -21.85 -4.77
CA TYR A 86 -15.40 -22.65 -5.87
C TYR A 86 -14.96 -24.12 -5.73
N ASP A 87 -15.31 -24.95 -6.71
CA ASP A 87 -14.77 -26.30 -6.84
C ASP A 87 -13.25 -26.33 -7.07
N ASN A 88 -12.63 -27.49 -6.80
CA ASN A 88 -11.20 -27.76 -7.00
C ASN A 88 -10.27 -26.84 -6.21
N ASP A 89 -10.68 -26.45 -5.00
CA ASP A 89 -9.92 -25.59 -4.10
C ASP A 89 -9.54 -24.24 -4.72
N LEU A 90 -10.35 -23.75 -5.67
CA LEU A 90 -10.23 -22.41 -6.23
C LEU A 90 -10.97 -21.40 -5.35
N ASP A 91 -10.38 -20.24 -5.15
CA ASP A 91 -10.94 -19.15 -4.37
C ASP A 91 -10.62 -17.78 -5.00
N PHE A 92 -11.40 -16.80 -4.57
CA PHE A 92 -11.13 -15.39 -4.77
C PHE A 92 -11.27 -14.68 -3.42
N ASP A 93 -10.17 -14.11 -2.95
CA ASP A 93 -10.09 -13.34 -1.71
C ASP A 93 -9.83 -11.88 -2.05
N PHE A 94 -10.56 -10.97 -1.40
CA PHE A 94 -10.34 -9.54 -1.55
C PHE A 94 -10.50 -8.80 -0.23
N GLU A 95 -9.40 -8.26 0.26
CA GLU A 95 -9.33 -7.58 1.56
C GLU A 95 -8.93 -6.11 1.37
N TYR A 96 -9.70 -5.23 2.00
CA TYR A 96 -9.41 -3.82 2.22
C TYR A 96 -9.72 -3.46 3.67
N GLU A 97 -8.74 -2.89 4.36
CA GLU A 97 -8.92 -2.41 5.73
C GLU A 97 -8.31 -1.01 5.85
N GLN A 98 -9.12 -0.01 6.21
CA GLN A 98 -8.61 1.28 6.67
C GLN A 98 -8.23 1.17 8.15
N ARG A 99 -6.93 1.20 8.44
CA ARG A 99 -6.39 0.98 9.80
C ARG A 99 -6.38 2.23 10.65
N SER A 100 -6.31 3.40 10.01
CA SER A 100 -6.47 4.67 10.70
C SER A 100 -6.90 5.79 9.76
N ASP A 101 -7.32 6.92 10.33
CA ASP A 101 -7.74 8.10 9.58
C ASP A 101 -6.57 8.84 8.91
N ASN A 102 -5.32 8.48 9.23
CA ASN A 102 -4.12 9.14 8.70
C ASN A 102 -3.72 8.65 7.30
N GLY A 103 -4.49 7.72 6.71
CA GLY A 103 -4.20 7.09 5.42
C GLY A 103 -3.44 5.78 5.51
N GLU A 104 -3.30 5.17 6.69
CA GLU A 104 -2.85 3.78 6.81
C GLU A 104 -3.96 2.80 6.41
N TYR A 105 -3.65 1.93 5.46
CA TYR A 105 -4.58 0.93 4.95
C TYR A 105 -3.85 -0.37 4.59
N LYS A 106 -4.62 -1.46 4.49
CA LYS A 106 -4.23 -2.74 3.90
C LYS A 106 -5.09 -2.99 2.67
N ALA A 107 -4.49 -3.54 1.62
CA ALA A 107 -5.19 -4.00 0.44
C ALA A 107 -4.50 -5.23 -0.12
N GLU A 108 -5.23 -6.33 -0.26
CA GLU A 108 -4.75 -7.59 -0.81
C GLU A 108 -5.84 -8.25 -1.67
N MET A 109 -5.46 -8.84 -2.80
CA MET A 109 -6.36 -9.64 -3.63
C MET A 109 -5.64 -10.93 -4.01
N LYS A 110 -6.28 -12.08 -3.80
CA LYS A 110 -5.81 -13.39 -4.26
C LYS A 110 -6.88 -14.00 -5.14
N ASP A 111 -6.52 -14.28 -6.37
CA ASP A 111 -7.39 -14.88 -7.37
C ASP A 111 -6.72 -16.17 -7.84
N ARG A 112 -7.09 -17.29 -7.20
CA ARG A 112 -6.56 -18.61 -7.59
C ARG A 112 -7.19 -19.14 -8.86
N ILE A 113 -8.29 -18.54 -9.32
CA ILE A 113 -8.94 -18.88 -10.60
C ILE A 113 -8.03 -18.48 -11.76
N ASN A 114 -7.37 -17.32 -11.64
CA ASN A 114 -6.48 -16.77 -12.67
C ASN A 114 -4.99 -16.75 -12.27
N ASP A 115 -4.62 -17.42 -11.17
CA ASP A 115 -3.25 -17.48 -10.63
C ASP A 115 -2.61 -16.08 -10.45
N ARG A 116 -3.35 -15.19 -9.78
CA ARG A 116 -2.98 -13.77 -9.62
C ARG A 116 -3.08 -13.32 -8.16
N GLU A 117 -2.03 -12.66 -7.67
CA GLU A 117 -2.01 -12.03 -6.34
C GLU A 117 -1.57 -10.57 -6.46
N LEU A 118 -2.30 -9.64 -5.82
CA LEU A 118 -1.98 -8.22 -5.77
C LEU A 118 -1.92 -7.75 -4.31
N LYS A 119 -1.06 -6.77 -4.02
CA LYS A 119 -0.94 -6.16 -2.69
C LYS A 119 -0.73 -4.66 -2.76
N GLY A 120 -1.07 -3.96 -1.69
CA GLY A 120 -0.83 -2.53 -1.55
C GLY A 120 -1.55 -1.71 -2.63
N MET A 121 -0.83 -0.79 -3.30
CA MET A 121 -1.42 0.13 -4.28
C MET A 121 -2.06 -0.57 -5.47
N GLU A 122 -1.53 -1.72 -5.89
CA GLU A 122 -2.09 -2.46 -7.04
C GLU A 122 -3.46 -3.04 -6.70
N ALA A 123 -3.58 -3.66 -5.51
CA ALA A 123 -4.86 -4.13 -4.99
C ALA A 123 -5.82 -2.95 -4.72
N PHE A 124 -5.33 -1.88 -4.10
CA PHE A 124 -6.13 -0.67 -3.83
C PHE A 124 -6.69 -0.03 -5.11
N SER A 125 -5.90 0.01 -6.19
CA SER A 125 -6.38 0.56 -7.46
C SER A 125 -7.55 -0.25 -8.03
N LEU A 126 -7.54 -1.58 -7.83
CA LEU A 126 -8.64 -2.45 -8.19
C LEU A 126 -9.86 -2.21 -7.30
N ILE A 127 -9.67 -2.09 -5.97
CA ILE A 127 -10.74 -1.77 -5.00
C ILE A 127 -11.44 -0.50 -5.43
N TYR A 128 -10.68 0.57 -5.60
CA TYR A 128 -11.22 1.86 -5.95
C TYR A 128 -11.95 1.81 -7.30
N THR A 129 -11.40 1.13 -8.30
CA THR A 129 -12.04 1.04 -9.63
C THR A 129 -13.35 0.26 -9.59
N GLN A 130 -13.42 -0.86 -8.87
CA GLN A 130 -14.58 -1.75 -8.88
C GLN A 130 -15.64 -1.39 -7.84
N LEU A 131 -15.23 -0.80 -6.71
CA LEU A 131 -16.08 -0.70 -5.51
C LEU A 131 -16.38 0.73 -5.08
N LYS A 132 -15.73 1.78 -5.63
CA LYS A 132 -16.01 3.17 -5.20
C LYS A 132 -17.49 3.57 -5.33
N ASP A 133 -18.17 3.04 -6.34
CA ASP A 133 -19.57 3.36 -6.63
C ASP A 133 -20.52 2.28 -6.05
N LEU A 134 -20.05 1.39 -5.17
CA LEU A 134 -20.85 0.30 -4.60
C LEU A 134 -21.88 0.87 -3.62
N ASP A 135 -23.16 0.80 -4.00
CA ASP A 135 -24.28 1.28 -3.19
C ASP A 135 -25.05 0.10 -2.58
N ILE A 136 -24.51 -0.47 -1.51
CA ILE A 136 -25.17 -1.47 -0.67
C ILE A 136 -25.25 -0.96 0.77
N ASN A 137 -26.38 -1.18 1.42
CA ASN A 137 -26.60 -0.82 2.82
C ASN A 137 -27.34 -1.95 3.55
N THR A 138 -27.59 -1.77 4.84
CA THR A 138 -28.21 -2.80 5.71
C THR A 138 -29.63 -3.19 5.31
N ASN A 139 -30.28 -2.44 4.41
CA ASN A 139 -31.60 -2.76 3.87
C ASN A 139 -31.53 -3.45 2.49
N THR A 140 -30.36 -3.54 1.87
CA THR A 140 -30.17 -4.25 0.62
C THR A 140 -30.39 -5.76 0.86
N PRO A 141 -31.27 -6.43 0.09
CA PRO A 141 -31.47 -7.87 0.23
C PRO A 141 -30.17 -8.65 0.05
N LYS A 142 -29.99 -9.74 0.81
CA LYS A 142 -28.80 -10.59 0.78
C LYS A 142 -28.44 -11.01 -0.65
N GLU A 143 -29.42 -11.51 -1.40
CA GLU A 143 -29.21 -11.98 -2.78
C GLU A 143 -28.75 -10.85 -3.70
N ASP A 144 -29.28 -9.63 -3.52
CA ASP A 144 -28.88 -8.46 -4.29
C ASP A 144 -27.45 -8.04 -3.94
N VAL A 145 -27.03 -8.13 -2.67
CA VAL A 145 -25.63 -7.89 -2.26
C VAL A 145 -24.69 -8.85 -2.97
N ILE A 146 -24.98 -10.16 -2.92
CA ILE A 146 -24.17 -11.20 -3.55
C ILE A 146 -24.03 -10.92 -5.06
N GLN A 147 -25.16 -10.72 -5.75
CA GLN A 147 -25.16 -10.51 -7.20
C GLN A 147 -24.40 -9.24 -7.61
N ASN A 148 -24.59 -8.13 -6.89
CA ASN A 148 -23.87 -6.88 -7.17
C ASN A 148 -22.35 -7.05 -7.05
N ILE A 149 -21.88 -7.77 -6.03
CA ILE A 149 -20.46 -7.98 -5.79
C ILE A 149 -19.86 -8.90 -6.85
N LEU A 150 -20.51 -10.03 -7.13
CA LEU A 150 -20.04 -10.96 -8.16
C LEU A 150 -19.94 -10.27 -9.53
N GLN A 151 -20.94 -9.47 -9.90
CA GLN A 151 -20.92 -8.74 -11.17
C GLN A 151 -19.79 -7.70 -11.25
N ARG A 152 -19.58 -6.91 -10.19
CA ARG A 152 -18.51 -5.89 -10.16
C ARG A 152 -17.11 -6.48 -10.24
N LEU A 153 -16.91 -7.63 -9.60
CA LEU A 153 -15.63 -8.32 -9.59
C LEU A 153 -15.49 -9.31 -10.76
N ASN A 154 -16.51 -9.41 -11.62
CA ASN A 154 -16.58 -10.35 -12.72
C ASN A 154 -16.33 -11.80 -12.28
N LEU A 155 -16.94 -12.16 -11.17
CA LEU A 155 -16.93 -13.50 -10.56
C LEU A 155 -18.19 -14.27 -10.97
N SER A 156 -18.07 -15.59 -11.03
CA SER A 156 -19.15 -16.48 -11.44
C SER A 156 -20.10 -16.77 -10.27
N ASP A 157 -21.39 -17.02 -10.55
CA ASP A 157 -22.40 -17.30 -9.54
C ASP A 157 -22.44 -18.77 -9.08
N ASN A 158 -21.63 -19.63 -9.68
CA ASN A 158 -21.46 -21.05 -9.33
C ASN A 158 -20.49 -21.29 -8.17
N TYR A 159 -20.41 -20.36 -7.22
CA TYR A 159 -19.62 -20.51 -6.00
C TYR A 159 -20.18 -21.62 -5.09
N LYS A 160 -19.30 -22.18 -4.24
CA LYS A 160 -19.68 -23.05 -3.11
C LYS A 160 -19.97 -22.25 -1.86
N SER A 161 -19.11 -21.27 -1.57
CA SER A 161 -19.26 -20.38 -0.41
C SER A 161 -19.02 -18.94 -0.83
N PHE A 162 -19.80 -18.04 -0.24
CA PHE A 162 -19.64 -16.60 -0.32
C PHE A 162 -19.68 -16.04 1.11
N ASP A 163 -18.57 -15.48 1.57
CA ASP A 163 -18.46 -14.78 2.85
C ASP A 163 -18.04 -13.32 2.58
N LEU A 164 -18.79 -12.38 3.14
CA LEU A 164 -18.52 -10.95 3.04
C LEU A 164 -18.66 -10.30 4.41
N GLU A 165 -17.64 -9.56 4.81
CA GLU A 165 -17.70 -8.55 5.85
C GLU A 165 -17.48 -7.15 5.24
N TYR A 166 -18.49 -6.29 5.35
CA TYR A 166 -18.48 -4.94 4.81
C TYR A 166 -18.86 -3.92 5.89
N ILE A 167 -17.93 -3.02 6.23
CA ILE A 167 -18.14 -1.98 7.24
C ILE A 167 -18.17 -0.63 6.56
N LEU A 168 -19.33 0.02 6.59
CA LEU A 168 -19.54 1.37 6.06
C LEU A 168 -18.86 2.42 6.94
N LYS A 169 -18.58 3.60 6.38
CA LYS A 169 -17.99 4.73 7.11
C LYS A 169 -18.85 5.25 8.26
N ASP A 170 -20.16 5.01 8.23
CA ASP A 170 -21.06 5.34 9.34
C ASP A 170 -21.00 4.30 10.49
N GLY A 171 -20.20 3.24 10.33
CA GLY A 171 -20.04 2.14 11.28
C GLY A 171 -21.03 1.00 11.09
N SER A 172 -21.97 1.09 10.14
CA SER A 172 -22.89 0.00 9.83
C SER A 172 -22.13 -1.21 9.29
N LYS A 173 -22.43 -2.40 9.82
CA LYS A 173 -21.85 -3.67 9.37
C LYS A 173 -22.86 -4.46 8.55
N ILE A 174 -22.40 -4.97 7.41
CA ILE A 174 -23.10 -5.95 6.57
C ILE A 174 -22.25 -7.22 6.59
N GLU A 175 -22.83 -8.32 7.05
CA GLU A 175 -22.18 -9.63 7.07
C GLU A 175 -23.05 -10.62 6.29
N ILE A 176 -22.51 -11.20 5.23
CA ILE A 176 -23.22 -12.16 4.38
C ILE A 176 -22.46 -13.46 4.39
N LYS A 177 -23.16 -14.54 4.73
CA LYS A 177 -22.66 -15.91 4.58
C LYS A 177 -23.66 -16.71 3.75
N ASP A 178 -23.18 -17.33 2.69
CA ASP A 178 -23.98 -18.15 1.79
C ASP A 178 -23.21 -19.40 1.37
N ASN A 179 -23.88 -20.56 1.39
CA ASN A 179 -23.30 -21.83 0.98
C ASN A 179 -24.28 -22.55 0.04
N LYS A 180 -23.79 -23.10 -1.07
CA LYS A 180 -24.58 -23.78 -2.11
C LYS A 180 -24.33 -25.29 -2.16
#